data_AF-A0A3M2R983-F1
#
_entry.id   AF-A0A3M2R983-F1
#
_cell.length_a   1.000
_cell.length_b   1.000
_cell.length_c   1.000
_cell.angle_alpha   90.00
_cell.angle_beta   90.00
_cell.angle_gamma   90.00
#
_symmetry.space_group_name_H-M   'P 1'
#
loop_
_entity.id
_entity.type
_entity.pdbx_description
1 polymer ?
#
loop_
_entity_poly.entity_id
_entity_poly.type
_entity_poly.pdbx_seq_one_letter_code
_entity_poly.pdbx_strand_id
1 'polypeptide(L)'
;MALWVDGLCINQRHDEEKSAQVSLMSEICRKATMVTLYAAKEGAVSDGALELARKCCKWLDSHIDDDPEEWTPKLANPESLVELGFPPEGHELYAALRHMFSLPWSRKAWIV
;
A
#
# COMPACT_ATOMS: atom_id res chain seq x y z
N MET A 1 4.05 -23.91 0.06
CA MET A 1 4.50 -23.78 -1.35
C MET A 1 4.56 -22.30 -1.66
N ALA A 2 5.65 -21.82 -2.27
CA ALA A 2 5.79 -20.43 -2.69
C ALA A 2 5.75 -20.38 -4.22
N LEU A 3 4.98 -19.46 -4.79
CA LEU A 3 4.86 -19.26 -6.23
C LEU A 3 5.48 -17.91 -6.59
N TRP A 4 6.44 -17.90 -7.51
CA TRP A 4 6.95 -16.68 -8.11
C TRP A 4 6.06 -16.34 -9.30
N VAL A 5 5.33 -15.23 -9.20
CA VAL A 5 4.39 -14.77 -10.23
C VAL A 5 4.73 -13.32 -10.54
N ASP A 6 5.51 -13.11 -11.60
CA ASP A 6 5.89 -11.80 -12.09
C ASP A 6 5.73 -11.69 -13.61
N GLY A 7 6.00 -10.49 -14.14
CA GLY A 7 5.90 -10.22 -15.58
C GLY A 7 6.90 -10.99 -16.46
N LEU A 8 7.95 -11.60 -15.90
CA LEU A 8 8.90 -12.44 -16.63
C LEU A 8 8.34 -13.84 -16.86
N CYS A 9 7.47 -14.32 -15.97
CA CYS A 9 6.81 -15.62 -16.10
C CYS A 9 5.62 -15.61 -17.09
N ILE A 10 5.10 -14.43 -17.47
CA ILE A 10 4.00 -14.25 -18.41
C ILE A 10 4.55 -14.00 -19.82
N ASN A 11 3.97 -14.62 -20.85
CA ASN A 11 4.37 -14.34 -22.22
C ASN A 11 3.90 -12.95 -22.67
N GLN A 12 4.76 -11.96 -22.49
CA GLN A 12 4.47 -10.55 -22.81
C GLN A 12 4.17 -10.27 -24.29
N ARG A 13 4.42 -11.23 -25.20
CA ARG A 13 4.20 -11.08 -26.65
C ARG A 13 2.86 -11.66 -27.13
N HIS A 14 2.08 -12.28 -26.25
CA HIS A 14 0.81 -12.92 -26.60
C HIS A 14 -0.34 -12.30 -25.79
N ASP A 15 -1.04 -11.34 -26.38
CA ASP A 15 -1.99 -10.48 -25.65
C ASP A 15 -3.16 -11.24 -24.99
N GLU A 16 -3.69 -12.29 -25.63
CA GLU A 16 -4.79 -13.09 -25.07
C GLU A 16 -4.36 -13.89 -23.84
N GLU A 17 -3.24 -14.62 -23.95
CA GLU A 17 -2.64 -15.39 -22.86
C GLU A 17 -2.22 -14.47 -21.71
N LYS A 18 -1.57 -13.35 -22.02
CA LYS A 18 -1.22 -12.33 -21.05
C LYS A 18 -2.45 -11.84 -20.31
N SER A 19 -3.53 -11.49 -21.02
CA SER A 19 -4.76 -11.01 -20.39
C SER A 19 -5.37 -12.06 -19.44
N ALA A 20 -5.37 -13.33 -19.85
CA ALA A 20 -5.81 -14.43 -19.00
C ALA A 20 -4.93 -14.59 -17.76
N GLN A 21 -3.61 -14.61 -17.91
CA GLN A 21 -2.67 -14.73 -16.78
C GLN A 21 -2.74 -13.55 -15.81
N VAL A 22 -2.89 -12.34 -16.33
CA VAL A 22 -3.06 -11.12 -15.51
C VAL A 22 -4.33 -11.18 -14.67
N SER A 23 -5.43 -11.65 -15.26
CA SER A 23 -6.69 -11.79 -14.52
C SER A 23 -6.55 -12.74 -13.32
N LEU A 24 -5.75 -13.81 -13.46
CA LEU A 24 -5.50 -14.79 -12.41
C LEU A 24 -4.63 -14.25 -11.27
N MET A 25 -3.81 -13.23 -11.51
CA MET A 25 -2.92 -12.69 -10.47
C MET A 25 -3.70 -12.19 -9.25
N SER A 26 -4.83 -11.51 -9.48
CA SER A 26 -5.72 -11.05 -8.40
C SER A 26 -6.22 -12.20 -7.53
N GLU A 27 -6.56 -13.34 -8.15
CA GLU A 27 -7.06 -14.51 -7.45
C GLU A 27 -5.95 -15.22 -6.67
N ILE A 28 -4.74 -15.28 -7.24
CA ILE A 28 -3.55 -15.83 -6.58
C ILE A 28 -3.19 -14.99 -5.35
N CYS A 29 -3.09 -13.67 -5.49
CA CYS A 29 -2.82 -12.76 -4.38
C CYS A 29 -3.87 -12.92 -3.27
N ARG A 30 -5.17 -12.98 -3.64
CA ARG A 30 -6.28 -13.15 -2.70
C ARG A 30 -6.24 -14.49 -1.94
N LYS A 31 -5.82 -15.58 -2.60
CA LYS A 31 -5.78 -16.92 -2.00
C LYS A 31 -4.45 -17.23 -1.30
N ALA A 32 -3.42 -16.42 -1.49
CA ALA A 32 -2.12 -16.62 -0.87
C ALA A 32 -2.17 -16.35 0.63
N THR A 33 -1.51 -17.20 1.42
CA THR A 33 -1.31 -16.95 2.86
C THR A 33 -0.38 -15.76 3.10
N MET A 34 0.54 -15.48 2.17
CA MET A 34 1.49 -14.37 2.23
C MET A 34 1.92 -13.98 0.81
N VAL A 35 1.94 -12.68 0.52
CA VAL A 35 2.44 -12.12 -0.75
C VAL A 35 3.70 -11.33 -0.44
N THR A 36 4.77 -11.58 -1.19
CA THR A 36 6.04 -10.82 -1.08
C THR A 36 6.24 -10.02 -2.37
N LEU A 37 6.30 -8.70 -2.24
CA LEU A 37 6.50 -7.76 -3.33
C LEU A 37 7.90 -7.18 -3.27
N TYR A 38 8.60 -7.18 -4.40
CA TYR A 38 9.79 -6.34 -4.58
C TYR A 38 9.37 -4.96 -5.08
N ALA A 39 9.14 -4.03 -4.16
CA ALA A 39 8.57 -2.71 -4.47
C ALA A 39 9.64 -1.71 -4.96
N ALA A 40 10.78 -1.65 -4.30
CA ALA A 40 11.81 -0.66 -4.60
C ALA A 40 13.21 -1.15 -4.21
N LYS A 41 14.22 -0.40 -4.63
CA LYS A 41 15.58 -0.58 -4.13
C LYS A 41 15.58 -0.34 -2.62
N GLU A 42 16.41 -1.10 -1.91
CA GLU A 42 16.69 -0.89 -0.49
C GLU A 42 17.01 0.58 -0.20
N GLY A 43 16.40 1.13 0.87
CA GLY A 43 16.53 2.53 1.28
C GLY A 43 15.63 3.53 0.54
N ALA A 44 14.90 3.14 -0.52
CA ALA A 44 13.94 4.02 -1.17
C ALA A 44 12.67 4.26 -0.33
N VAL A 45 12.39 3.36 0.61
CA VAL A 45 11.32 3.50 1.60
C VAL A 45 11.94 3.38 2.98
N SER A 46 11.75 4.40 3.82
CA SER A 46 12.20 4.34 5.22
C SER A 46 11.28 3.45 6.04
N ASP A 47 11.82 2.70 7.00
CA ASP A 47 11.03 1.87 7.93
C ASP A 47 9.95 2.66 8.66
N GLY A 48 10.25 3.92 9.03
CA GLY A 48 9.27 4.81 9.67
C GLY A 48 8.07 5.13 8.77
N ALA A 49 8.27 5.27 7.45
CA ALA A 49 7.17 5.47 6.51
C ALA A 49 6.28 4.22 6.38
N LEU A 50 6.88 3.03 6.38
CA LEU A 50 6.14 1.76 6.38
C LEU A 50 5.33 1.58 7.66
N GLU A 51 5.92 1.91 8.81
CA GLU A 51 5.24 1.79 10.10
C GLU A 51 4.08 2.80 10.21
N LEU A 52 4.27 4.03 9.73
CA LEU A 52 3.19 5.02 9.64
C LEU A 52 2.08 4.54 8.69
N ALA A 53 2.43 3.98 7.53
CA ALA A 53 1.45 3.43 6.59
C ALA A 53 0.63 2.29 7.23
N ARG A 54 1.28 1.36 7.93
CA ARG A 54 0.60 0.29 8.68
C ARG A 54 -0.32 0.83 9.74
N LYS A 55 0.09 1.89 10.45
CA LYS A 55 -0.75 2.56 11.44
C LYS A 55 -2.00 3.17 10.79
N CYS A 56 -1.84 3.85 9.65
CA CYS A 56 -2.97 4.37 8.87
C CYS A 56 -3.93 3.26 8.44
N CYS A 57 -3.42 2.13 7.91
CA CYS A 57 -4.26 1.00 7.52
C CYS A 57 -5.03 0.42 8.70
N LYS A 58 -4.36 0.13 9.83
CA LYS A 58 -5.02 -0.40 11.02
C LYS A 58 -6.09 0.54 11.57
N TRP A 59 -5.81 1.84 11.56
CA TRP A 59 -6.78 2.83 11.99
C TRP A 59 -7.98 2.85 11.04
N LEU A 60 -7.77 2.86 9.72
CA LEU A 60 -8.84 2.84 8.72
C LEU A 60 -9.68 1.57 8.83
N ASP A 61 -9.06 0.40 8.98
CA ASP A 61 -9.77 -0.89 9.15
C ASP A 61 -10.67 -0.87 10.40
N SER A 62 -10.25 -0.16 11.45
CA SER A 62 -11.02 -0.04 12.70
C SER A 62 -12.21 0.93 12.61
N HIS A 63 -12.24 1.78 11.57
CA HIS A 63 -13.26 2.82 11.36
C HIS A 63 -13.94 2.65 9.99
N ILE A 64 -13.84 1.48 9.36
CA ILE A 64 -14.37 1.24 8.01
C ILE A 64 -15.90 1.29 7.97
N ASP A 65 -16.54 0.95 9.09
CA ASP A 65 -17.99 0.97 9.28
C ASP A 65 -18.49 2.31 9.86
N ASP A 66 -17.57 3.21 10.26
CA ASP A 66 -17.91 4.52 10.82
C ASP A 66 -18.21 5.53 9.72
N ASP A 67 -19.06 6.52 10.03
CA ASP A 67 -19.37 7.60 9.09
C ASP A 67 -18.11 8.48 8.86
N PRO A 68 -17.64 8.63 7.60
CA PRO A 68 -16.52 9.51 7.26
C PRO A 68 -16.63 10.94 7.78
N GLU A 69 -17.85 11.49 7.88
CA GLU A 69 -18.09 12.84 8.38
C GLU A 69 -17.73 13.00 9.87
N GLU A 70 -17.72 11.91 10.64
CA GLU A 70 -17.41 11.93 12.07
C GLU A 70 -15.91 12.01 12.36
N TRP A 71 -15.06 11.46 11.48
CA TRP A 71 -13.62 11.38 11.71
C TRP A 71 -12.78 12.26 10.79
N THR A 72 -13.30 12.74 9.65
CA THR A 72 -12.56 13.69 8.79
C THR A 72 -12.12 14.96 9.54
N PRO A 73 -12.95 15.60 10.39
CA PRO A 73 -12.53 16.77 11.16
C PRO A 73 -11.39 16.46 12.14
N LYS A 74 -11.36 15.25 12.71
CA LYS A 74 -10.33 14.82 13.66
C LYS A 74 -8.99 14.61 12.98
N LEU A 75 -8.98 14.10 11.75
CA LEU A 75 -7.75 13.97 10.95
C LEU A 75 -7.26 15.30 10.38
N ALA A 76 -8.16 16.27 10.17
CA ALA A 76 -7.81 17.61 9.71
C ALA A 76 -7.27 18.52 10.83
N ASN A 77 -7.49 18.14 12.10
CA ASN A 77 -7.02 18.90 13.27
C ASN A 77 -5.65 18.40 13.75
N PRO A 78 -4.60 19.24 13.76
CA PRO A 78 -3.26 18.86 14.23
C PRO A 78 -3.21 18.35 15.67
N GLU A 79 -4.02 18.91 16.57
CA GLU A 79 -4.05 18.47 17.97
C GLU A 79 -4.67 17.07 18.10
N SER A 80 -5.79 16.83 17.42
CA SER A 80 -6.45 15.53 17.41
C SER A 80 -5.62 14.44 16.73
N LEU A 81 -4.80 14.78 15.73
CA LEU A 81 -3.86 13.83 15.12
C LEU A 81 -2.88 13.27 16.16
N VAL A 82 -2.35 14.13 17.03
CA VAL A 82 -1.43 13.73 18.11
C VAL A 82 -2.15 12.88 19.16
N GLU A 83 -3.40 13.21 19.52
CA GLU A 83 -4.21 12.41 20.44
C GLU A 83 -4.50 10.99 19.91
N LEU A 84 -4.69 10.86 18.60
CA LEU A 84 -4.80 9.57 17.89
C LEU A 84 -3.44 8.84 17.77
N GLY A 85 -2.39 9.44 18.30
CA GLY A 85 -1.02 8.95 18.31
C GLY A 85 -0.31 9.08 16.97
N PHE A 86 -0.86 9.82 16.00
CA PHE A 86 -0.16 10.12 14.76
C PHE A 86 0.94 11.17 15.01
N PRO A 87 1.98 11.22 14.16
CA PRO A 87 2.98 12.28 14.26
C PRO A 87 2.34 13.68 14.15
N PRO A 88 2.92 14.71 14.76
CA PRO A 88 2.41 16.07 14.63
C PRO A 88 2.54 16.57 13.18
N GLU A 89 1.74 17.58 12.84
CA GLU A 89 1.83 18.23 11.53
C GLU A 89 3.28 18.66 11.23
N GLY A 90 3.73 18.43 9.99
CA GLY A 90 5.09 18.77 9.56
C GLY A 90 6.17 17.75 9.93
N HIS A 91 5.84 16.67 10.64
CA HIS A 91 6.80 15.60 10.94
C HIS A 91 7.37 14.97 9.65
N GLU A 92 8.68 14.67 9.64
CA GLU A 92 9.40 14.14 8.47
C GLU A 92 8.82 12.83 7.92
N LEU A 93 8.20 12.03 8.80
CA LEU A 93 7.51 10.79 8.44
C LEU A 93 6.40 11.00 7.40
N TYR A 94 5.72 12.15 7.41
CA TYR A 94 4.73 12.45 6.37
C TYR A 94 5.37 12.75 5.01
N ALA A 95 6.58 13.33 5.00
CA ALA A 95 7.35 13.49 3.76
C ALA A 95 7.85 12.14 3.25
N ALA A 96 8.34 11.28 4.15
CA ALA A 96 8.78 9.94 3.81
C ALA A 96 7.62 9.05 3.30
N LEU A 97 6.43 9.15 3.92
CA LEU A 97 5.22 8.47 3.47
C LEU A 97 4.78 8.96 2.07
N ARG A 98 4.78 10.27 1.83
CA ARG A 98 4.52 10.84 0.49
C ARG A 98 5.55 10.38 -0.54
N HIS A 99 6.83 10.32 -0.16
CA HIS A 99 7.88 9.81 -1.04
C HIS A 99 7.63 8.34 -1.40
N MET A 100 7.29 7.50 -0.43
CA MET A 100 6.94 6.09 -0.65
C MET A 100 5.82 5.96 -1.70
N PHE A 101 4.73 6.72 -1.57
CA PHE A 101 3.63 6.71 -2.55
C PHE A 101 3.98 7.38 -3.88
N SER A 102 5.08 8.12 -3.98
CA SER A 102 5.58 8.68 -5.25
C SER A 102 6.43 7.70 -6.05
N LEU A 103 6.88 6.60 -5.45
CA LEU A 103 7.78 5.64 -6.10
C LEU A 103 7.10 4.97 -7.30
N PRO A 104 7.87 4.57 -8.34
CA PRO A 104 7.28 4.03 -9.56
C PRO A 104 6.39 2.79 -9.36
N TRP A 105 6.63 2.00 -8.31
CA TRP A 105 5.84 0.79 -8.03
C TRP A 105 4.44 1.10 -7.53
N SER A 106 4.22 2.18 -6.76
CA SER A 106 2.89 2.53 -6.24
C SER A 106 1.91 2.94 -7.34
N ARG A 107 2.43 3.33 -8.51
CA ARG A 107 1.67 3.73 -9.69
C ARG A 107 1.51 2.62 -10.71
N LYS A 108 2.15 1.46 -10.52
CA LYS A 108 2.04 0.34 -11.45
C LYS A 108 0.75 -0.43 -11.14
N ALA A 109 -0.17 -0.43 -12.10
CA ALA A 109 -1.45 -1.16 -12.10
C ALA A 109 -1.34 -2.70 -12.00
N TRP A 110 -0.17 -3.22 -11.66
CA TRP A 110 0.15 -4.65 -11.58
C TRP A 110 0.28 -5.15 -10.14
N ILE A 111 -0.01 -4.27 -9.18
CA ILE A 111 -0.17 -4.61 -7.77
C ILE A 111 -1.67 -4.61 -7.53
N VAL A 112 -2.28 -5.79 -7.65
CA VAL A 112 -3.63 -6.08 -7.15
C VAL A 112 -3.49 -6.72 -5.79
#